data_AF-A0A957STL2-F1
#
_entry.id   AF-A0A957STL2-F1
#
_cell.length_a   1.000
_cell.length_b   1.000
_cell.length_c   1.000
_cell.angle_alpha   90.00
_cell.angle_beta   90.00
_cell.angle_gamma   90.00
#
_symmetry.space_group_name_H-M   'P 1'
#
loop_
_entity.id
_entity.type
_entity.pdbx_description
1 polymer ?
#
loop_
_entity_poly.entity_id
_entity_poly.type
_entity_poly.pdbx_seq_one_letter_code
_entity_poly.pdbx_strand_id
1 'polypeptide(L)'
;MNFTFKRVLFSIFLGMALAAIMTEAAYFFLKKENREPGVIEIVIPAGTGELIRNGGASPSLPNDLRFVVGDTLKVINQDSENHKLGPLWIPANSSATQQLGTEENLIVECSFQASNYIGFTVQEPVTWRTRLSGMFFAGFPLSMIFAVYGGLVGSQKKKEKNEAVG
;
A
#
# COMPACT_ATOMS: atom_id res chain seq x y z
N MET A 1 -14.51 1.24 -41.70
CA MET A 1 -14.57 1.20 -40.21
C MET A 1 -15.23 2.46 -39.70
N ASN A 2 -16.45 2.36 -39.16
CA ASN A 2 -17.37 3.47 -38.89
C ASN A 2 -16.76 4.54 -37.96
N PHE A 3 -16.94 5.83 -38.30
CA PHE A 3 -16.45 6.98 -37.52
C PHE A 3 -16.87 6.93 -36.04
N THR A 4 -18.08 6.42 -35.77
CA THR A 4 -18.60 6.19 -34.42
C THR A 4 -17.81 5.11 -33.65
N PHE A 5 -17.40 4.03 -34.33
CA PHE A 5 -16.66 2.95 -33.71
C PHE A 5 -15.25 3.39 -33.28
N LYS A 6 -14.55 4.17 -34.13
CA LYS A 6 -13.25 4.75 -33.78
C LYS A 6 -13.33 5.69 -32.57
N ARG A 7 -14.41 6.47 -32.45
CA ARG A 7 -14.63 7.35 -31.29
C ARG A 7 -14.89 6.59 -30.00
N VAL A 8 -15.74 5.56 -30.04
CA VAL A 8 -16.01 4.72 -28.87
C VAL A 8 -14.74 4.03 -28.40
N LEU A 9 -13.94 3.48 -29.33
CA LEU A 9 -12.67 2.84 -28.99
C LEU A 9 -11.67 3.84 -28.36
N PHE A 10 -11.61 5.07 -28.89
CA PHE A 10 -10.78 6.13 -28.32
C PHE A 10 -11.23 6.52 -26.90
N SER A 11 -12.54 6.66 -26.67
CA SER A 11 -13.08 6.96 -25.34
C SER A 11 -12.76 5.87 -24.32
N ILE A 12 -12.83 4.59 -24.71
CA ILE A 12 -12.47 3.47 -23.85
C ILE A 12 -10.98 3.50 -23.52
N PHE A 13 -10.13 3.70 -24.53
CA PHE A 13 -8.69 3.78 -24.31
C PHE A 13 -8.32 4.97 -23.41
N LEU A 14 -8.95 6.12 -23.61
CA LEU A 14 -8.74 7.31 -22.78
C LEU A 14 -9.14 7.08 -21.32
N GLY A 15 -10.29 6.43 -21.08
CA GLY A 15 -10.76 6.10 -19.74
C GLY A 15 -9.83 5.13 -19.01
N MET A 16 -9.43 4.04 -19.67
CA MET A 16 -8.46 3.09 -19.15
C MET A 16 -7.10 3.73 -18.87
N ALA A 17 -6.59 4.57 -19.78
CA ALA A 17 -5.31 5.24 -19.62
C ALA A 17 -5.33 6.22 -18.44
N LEU A 18 -6.37 7.04 -18.31
CA LEU A 18 -6.52 7.96 -17.18
C LEU A 18 -6.64 7.21 -15.85
N ALA A 19 -7.43 6.13 -15.80
CA ALA A 19 -7.52 5.31 -14.61
C ALA A 19 -6.16 4.69 -14.23
N ALA A 20 -5.44 4.12 -15.20
CA ALA A 20 -4.12 3.56 -14.95
C ALA A 20 -3.14 4.60 -14.38
N ILE A 21 -3.12 5.81 -14.94
CA ILE A 21 -2.29 6.91 -14.45
C ILE A 21 -2.69 7.31 -13.03
N MET A 22 -3.98 7.51 -12.76
CA MET A 22 -4.45 7.94 -11.44
C MET A 22 -4.22 6.88 -10.36
N THR A 23 -4.44 5.60 -10.68
CA THR A 23 -4.24 4.50 -9.74
C THR A 23 -2.75 4.30 -9.45
N GLU A 24 -1.87 4.34 -10.45
CA GLU A 24 -0.42 4.28 -10.22
C GLU A 24 0.11 5.51 -9.49
N ALA A 25 -0.41 6.70 -9.78
CA ALA A 25 -0.08 7.90 -9.02
C ALA A 25 -0.45 7.73 -7.54
N ALA A 26 -1.65 7.23 -7.25
CA ALA A 26 -2.04 6.93 -5.87
C ALA A 26 -1.07 5.93 -5.21
N TYR A 27 -0.78 4.81 -5.86
CA TYR A 27 0.18 3.84 -5.30
C TYR A 27 1.59 4.41 -5.13
N PHE A 28 2.02 5.32 -5.99
CA PHE A 28 3.31 6.00 -5.86
C PHE A 28 3.35 6.89 -4.60
N PHE A 29 2.27 7.64 -4.33
CA PHE A 29 2.17 8.44 -3.10
C PHE A 29 2.05 7.58 -1.84
N LEU A 30 1.42 6.40 -1.93
CA LEU A 30 1.23 5.43 -0.85
C LEU A 30 2.34 4.35 -0.77
N LYS A 31 3.42 4.49 -1.53
CA LYS A 31 4.45 3.45 -1.75
C LYS A 31 5.10 2.92 -0.46
N LYS A 32 5.11 3.71 0.61
CA LYS A 32 5.69 3.30 1.90
C LYS A 32 4.83 2.28 2.64
N GLU A 33 3.54 2.24 2.35
CA GLU A 33 2.56 1.32 2.95
C GLU A 33 2.30 0.11 2.02
N ASN A 34 2.39 0.33 0.70
CA ASN A 34 1.96 -0.63 -0.31
C ASN A 34 3.16 -1.29 -1.01
N ARG A 35 3.79 -2.27 -0.34
CA ARG A 35 4.90 -3.07 -0.88
C ARG A 35 4.57 -4.56 -0.96
N GLU A 36 5.43 -5.31 -1.66
CA GLU A 36 5.39 -6.76 -1.66
C GLU A 36 5.95 -7.35 -0.35
N PRO A 37 5.54 -8.58 0.02
CA PRO A 37 6.00 -9.23 1.23
C PRO A 37 7.49 -9.57 1.19
N GLY A 38 8.17 -9.42 2.33
CA GLY A 38 9.61 -9.65 2.45
C GLY A 38 10.07 -9.91 3.87
N VAL A 39 11.39 -10.02 4.05
CA VAL A 39 12.01 -10.17 5.37
C VAL A 39 12.34 -8.79 5.92
N ILE A 40 11.76 -8.44 7.07
CA ILE A 40 12.00 -7.17 7.75
C ILE A 40 12.83 -7.42 8.98
N GLU A 41 14.04 -6.86 9.00
CA GLU A 41 14.97 -7.01 10.11
C GLU A 41 14.91 -5.78 11.03
N ILE A 42 14.67 -6.03 12.31
CA ILE A 42 14.76 -5.03 13.38
C ILE A 42 15.94 -5.39 14.26
N VAL A 43 16.90 -4.48 14.38
CA VAL A 43 18.07 -4.65 15.24
C VAL A 43 17.87 -3.82 16.50
N ILE A 44 17.94 -4.48 17.66
CA ILE A 44 17.99 -3.84 18.97
C ILE A 44 19.47 -3.66 19.31
N PRO A 45 20.01 -2.43 19.31
CA PRO A 45 21.43 -2.18 19.58
C PRO A 45 21.80 -2.49 21.03
N ALA A 46 23.08 -2.73 21.28
CA ALA A 46 23.61 -2.86 22.64
C ALA A 46 23.36 -1.58 23.45
N GLY A 47 22.97 -1.73 24.72
CA GLY A 47 22.69 -0.61 25.62
C GLY A 47 21.28 -0.01 25.46
N THR A 48 20.39 -0.65 24.69
CA THR A 48 19.01 -0.19 24.53
C THR A 48 18.24 -0.23 25.85
N GLY A 49 18.41 -1.30 26.64
CA GLY A 49 17.81 -1.42 27.97
C GLY A 49 18.26 -0.32 28.92
N GLU A 50 19.56 0.00 28.94
CA GLU A 50 20.09 1.10 29.77
C GLU A 50 19.54 2.46 29.32
N LEU A 51 19.49 2.72 28.00
CA LEU A 51 18.91 3.94 27.44
C LEU A 51 17.46 4.13 27.86
N ILE A 52 16.65 3.07 27.82
CA ILE A 52 15.22 3.12 28.18
C ILE A 52 15.02 3.28 29.67
N ARG A 53 15.83 2.61 30.50
CA ARG A 53 15.81 2.78 31.96
C ARG A 53 16.15 4.23 32.36
N ASN A 54 16.99 4.89 31.57
CA ASN A 54 17.32 6.30 31.73
C ASN A 54 16.26 7.26 31.12
N GLY A 55 15.13 6.75 30.64
CA GLY A 55 14.04 7.54 30.05
C GLY A 55 14.27 7.94 28.59
N GLY A 56 15.30 7.40 27.95
CA GLY A 56 15.58 7.60 26.52
C GLY A 56 14.70 6.73 25.62
N ALA A 57 14.67 7.07 24.32
CA ALA A 57 14.03 6.25 23.29
C ALA A 57 15.11 5.57 22.43
N SER A 58 14.80 4.37 21.93
CA SER A 58 15.71 3.69 21.00
C SER A 58 15.80 4.47 19.69
N PRO A 59 17.01 4.88 19.24
CA PRO A 59 17.17 5.67 18.02
C PRO A 59 16.85 4.87 16.74
N SER A 60 16.79 3.54 16.81
CA SER A 60 16.59 2.67 15.64
C SER A 60 15.14 2.24 15.40
N LEU A 61 14.22 2.51 16.34
CA LEU A 61 12.84 2.02 16.24
C LEU A 61 11.87 3.14 15.84
N PRO A 62 11.09 2.98 14.75
CA PRO A 62 10.05 3.93 14.42
C PRO A 62 8.91 3.89 15.46
N ASN A 63 8.11 4.96 15.52
CA ASN A 63 6.97 5.06 16.45
C ASN A 63 5.84 4.07 16.15
N ASP A 64 5.77 3.55 14.93
CA ASP A 64 4.74 2.64 14.44
C ASP A 64 5.37 1.64 13.47
N LEU A 65 5.05 0.36 13.65
CA LEU A 65 5.53 -0.73 12.81
C LEU A 65 4.46 -1.11 11.80
N ARG A 66 4.79 -0.99 10.52
CA ARG A 66 3.88 -1.30 9.41
C ARG A 66 4.46 -2.42 8.56
N PHE A 67 3.70 -3.49 8.45
CA PHE A 67 4.03 -4.71 7.72
C PHE A 67 2.94 -5.04 6.71
N VAL A 68 3.24 -5.96 5.81
CA VAL A 68 2.26 -6.54 4.90
C VAL A 68 2.08 -8.03 5.17
N VAL A 69 0.89 -8.55 4.89
CA VAL A 69 0.61 -9.99 4.99
C VAL A 69 1.60 -10.77 4.11
N GLY A 70 2.23 -11.77 4.69
CA GLY A 70 3.31 -12.56 4.10
C GLY A 70 4.71 -12.14 4.54
N ASP A 71 4.86 -11.02 5.24
CA ASP A 71 6.15 -10.60 5.78
C ASP A 71 6.70 -11.59 6.80
N THR A 72 8.03 -11.62 6.90
CA THR A 72 8.75 -12.30 7.96
C THR A 72 9.48 -11.27 8.79
N LEU A 73 9.00 -11.04 10.01
CA LEU A 73 9.64 -10.17 10.98
C LEU A 73 10.78 -10.93 11.66
N LYS A 74 12.00 -10.42 11.55
CA LYS A 74 13.18 -10.94 12.24
C LYS A 74 13.72 -9.88 13.18
N VAL A 75 13.69 -10.16 14.47
CA VAL A 75 14.20 -9.25 15.50
C VAL A 75 15.53 -9.79 16.01
N ILE A 76 16.58 -8.98 15.93
CA ILE A 76 17.94 -9.31 16.34
C ILE A 76 18.27 -8.49 17.59
N ASN A 77 18.42 -9.16 18.72
CA ASN A 77 18.81 -8.55 19.98
C ASN A 77 20.33 -8.60 20.14
N GLN A 78 20.97 -7.43 20.04
CA GLN A 78 22.40 -7.25 20.34
C GLN A 78 22.63 -6.67 21.75
N ASP A 79 21.57 -6.54 22.54
CA ASP A 79 21.65 -6.09 23.92
C ASP A 79 21.95 -7.24 24.90
N SER A 80 22.42 -6.84 26.08
CA SER A 80 22.71 -7.69 27.22
C SER A 80 21.47 -8.08 28.02
N GLU A 81 20.36 -7.38 27.83
CA GLU A 81 19.07 -7.66 28.47
C GLU A 81 18.12 -8.40 27.52
N ASN A 82 17.14 -9.11 28.10
CA ASN A 82 16.10 -9.78 27.32
C ASN A 82 15.02 -8.77 26.90
N HIS A 83 14.52 -8.93 25.69
CA HIS A 83 13.50 -8.05 25.14
C HIS A 83 12.26 -8.81 24.68
N LYS A 84 11.15 -8.08 24.59
CA LYS A 84 9.83 -8.57 24.17
C LYS A 84 9.22 -7.64 23.12
N LEU A 85 8.62 -8.22 22.09
CA LEU A 85 7.81 -7.56 21.07
C LEU A 85 6.53 -8.36 20.82
N GLY A 86 5.42 -7.94 21.41
CA GLY A 86 4.16 -8.67 21.41
C GLY A 86 4.35 -10.09 21.93
N PRO A 87 4.03 -11.14 21.14
CA PRO A 87 4.25 -12.53 21.54
C PRO A 87 5.72 -12.97 21.45
N LEU A 88 6.59 -12.21 20.77
CA LEU A 88 7.99 -12.57 20.59
C LEU A 88 8.78 -12.25 21.85
N TRP A 89 9.41 -13.27 22.42
CA TRP A 89 10.46 -13.13 23.42
C TRP A 89 11.83 -13.29 22.75
N ILE A 90 12.70 -12.30 22.91
CA ILE A 90 14.02 -12.23 22.27
C ILE A 90 15.09 -12.19 23.35
N PRO A 91 15.75 -13.33 23.65
CA PRO A 91 16.83 -13.38 24.63
C PRO A 91 17.99 -12.44 24.27
N ALA A 92 18.82 -12.09 25.24
CA ALA A 92 20.06 -11.35 25.03
C ALA A 92 20.95 -12.04 23.99
N ASN A 93 21.58 -11.25 23.11
CA ASN A 93 22.48 -11.73 22.04
C ASN A 93 21.87 -12.82 21.13
N SER A 94 20.56 -12.77 20.89
CA SER A 94 19.78 -13.77 20.15
C SER A 94 18.86 -13.11 19.12
N SER A 95 18.22 -13.92 18.27
CA SER A 95 17.20 -13.44 17.32
C SER A 95 15.93 -14.27 17.38
N ALA A 96 14.80 -13.62 17.19
CA ALA A 96 13.49 -14.27 17.04
C ALA A 96 12.88 -13.93 15.68
N THR A 97 12.08 -14.84 15.13
CA THR A 97 11.42 -14.66 13.84
C THR A 97 9.94 -15.00 13.94
N GLN A 98 9.08 -14.18 13.33
CA GLN A 98 7.63 -14.36 13.25
C GLN A 98 7.17 -14.15 11.82
N GLN A 99 6.38 -15.08 11.29
CA GLN A 99 5.68 -14.90 10.02
C GLN A 99 4.35 -14.18 10.27
N LEU A 100 4.06 -13.16 9.45
CA LEU A 100 2.86 -12.34 9.57
C LEU A 100 1.84 -12.81 8.53
N GLY A 101 0.91 -13.67 8.95
CA GLY A 101 -0.04 -14.34 8.05
C GLY A 101 -1.43 -13.68 7.98
N THR A 102 -1.72 -12.74 8.87
CA THR A 102 -3.05 -12.18 9.09
C THR A 102 -3.02 -10.66 9.10
N GLU A 103 -4.07 -10.04 8.57
CA GLU A 103 -4.28 -8.60 8.66
C GLU A 103 -4.69 -8.23 10.10
N GLU A 104 -3.93 -7.34 10.73
CA GLU A 104 -4.09 -6.98 12.14
C GLU A 104 -3.68 -5.51 12.36
N ASN A 105 -4.40 -4.80 13.22
CA ASN A 105 -4.02 -3.47 13.69
C ASN A 105 -4.14 -3.43 15.20
N LEU A 106 -3.00 -3.52 15.88
CA LEU A 106 -2.91 -3.75 17.31
C LEU A 106 -1.88 -2.81 17.94
N ILE A 107 -2.02 -2.61 19.24
CA ILE A 107 -0.97 -2.06 20.08
C ILE A 107 -0.38 -3.22 20.87
N VAL A 108 0.90 -3.49 20.68
CA VAL A 108 1.58 -4.64 21.29
C VAL A 108 2.61 -4.18 22.31
N GLU A 109 2.88 -5.05 23.28
CA GLU A 109 3.93 -4.82 24.29
C GLU A 109 5.31 -4.74 23.61
N CYS A 110 6.10 -3.73 23.95
CA CYS A 110 7.44 -3.54 23.41
C CYS A 110 8.38 -3.06 24.51
N SER A 111 9.24 -3.96 24.99
CA SER A 111 10.17 -3.64 26.09
C SER A 111 11.27 -2.65 25.71
N PHE A 112 11.52 -2.49 24.41
CA PHE A 112 12.56 -1.62 23.88
C PHE A 112 11.97 -0.30 23.35
N GLN A 113 10.85 0.14 23.95
CA GLN A 113 10.23 1.45 23.76
C GLN A 113 9.90 2.06 25.12
N ALA A 114 10.09 3.37 25.29
CA ALA A 114 9.86 4.06 26.57
C ALA A 114 8.40 3.93 27.07
N SER A 115 7.43 3.87 26.15
CA SER A 115 6.01 3.67 26.47
C SER A 115 5.64 2.23 26.84
N ASN A 116 6.56 1.26 26.70
CA ASN A 116 6.31 -0.18 26.77
C ASN A 116 5.29 -0.74 25.74
N TYR A 117 4.84 0.09 24.79
CA TYR A 117 3.85 -0.27 23.78
C TYR A 117 4.20 0.37 22.44
N ILE A 118 3.91 -0.34 21.35
CA ILE A 118 4.11 0.15 19.98
C ILE A 118 2.94 -0.20 19.08
N GLY A 119 2.64 0.68 18.12
CA GLY A 119 1.71 0.38 17.04
C GLY A 119 2.25 -0.74 16.16
N PHE A 120 1.40 -1.72 15.86
CA PHE A 120 1.72 -2.87 15.04
C PHE A 120 0.59 -3.10 14.05
N THR A 121 0.84 -2.73 12.79
CA THR A 121 -0.13 -2.86 11.70
C THR A 121 0.40 -3.83 10.65
N VAL A 122 -0.42 -4.81 10.29
CA VAL A 122 -0.21 -5.73 9.18
C VAL A 122 -1.37 -5.53 8.21
N GLN A 123 -1.07 -5.16 6.97
CA GLN A 123 -2.08 -4.86 5.95
C GLN A 123 -1.89 -5.73 4.70
N GLU A 124 -2.89 -5.76 3.81
CA GLU A 124 -2.76 -6.52 2.56
C GLU A 124 -1.68 -5.92 1.63
N PRO A 125 -0.85 -6.75 0.97
CA PRO A 125 0.16 -6.27 0.03
C PRO A 125 -0.45 -5.78 -1.29
N VAL A 126 0.13 -4.72 -1.84
CA VAL A 126 -0.18 -4.29 -3.22
C VAL A 126 0.66 -5.07 -4.21
N THR A 127 0.09 -6.17 -4.68
CA THR A 127 0.61 -7.03 -5.73
C THR A 127 0.27 -6.49 -7.12
N TRP A 128 0.89 -7.06 -8.16
CA TRP A 128 0.53 -6.77 -9.55
C TRP A 128 -0.96 -7.05 -9.85
N ARG A 129 -1.56 -8.04 -9.19
CA ARG A 129 -2.97 -8.40 -9.36
C ARG A 129 -3.89 -7.32 -8.81
N THR A 130 -3.58 -6.80 -7.62
CA THR A 130 -4.33 -5.69 -7.00
C THR A 130 -4.18 -4.40 -7.80
N ARG A 131 -3.01 -4.17 -8.41
CA ARG A 131 -2.83 -3.05 -9.34
C ARG A 131 -3.72 -3.18 -10.57
N LEU A 132 -3.70 -4.34 -11.24
CA LEU A 132 -4.51 -4.58 -12.44
C LEU A 132 -6.01 -4.53 -12.14
N SER A 133 -6.44 -5.09 -11.01
CA SER A 133 -7.85 -5.02 -10.60
C SER A 133 -8.27 -3.59 -10.30
N GLY A 134 -7.42 -2.79 -9.63
CA GLY A 134 -7.66 -1.36 -9.39
C GLY A 134 -7.81 -0.56 -10.69
N MET A 135 -6.90 -0.77 -11.65
CA MET A 135 -6.99 -0.14 -12.98
C MET A 135 -8.28 -0.51 -13.70
N PHE A 136 -8.70 -1.78 -13.63
CA PHE A 136 -9.92 -2.24 -14.28
C PHE A 136 -11.18 -1.70 -13.59
N PHE A 137 -11.25 -1.76 -12.25
CA PHE A 137 -12.38 -1.26 -11.48
C PHE A 137 -12.59 0.24 -11.62
N ALA A 138 -11.51 1.03 -11.69
CA ALA A 138 -11.60 2.47 -11.93
C ALA A 138 -11.80 2.79 -13.43
N GLY A 139 -11.09 2.07 -14.30
CA GLY A 139 -11.04 2.33 -15.73
C GLY A 139 -12.32 1.95 -16.47
N PHE A 140 -12.96 0.85 -16.10
CA PHE A 140 -14.16 0.37 -16.79
C PHE A 140 -15.35 1.35 -16.68
N PRO A 141 -15.75 1.82 -15.47
CA PRO A 141 -16.80 2.83 -15.34
C PRO A 141 -16.45 4.15 -16.03
N LEU A 142 -15.20 4.63 -15.89
CA LEU A 142 -14.75 5.86 -16.52
C LEU A 142 -14.78 5.79 -18.05
N SER A 143 -14.37 4.64 -18.60
CA SER A 143 -14.44 4.34 -20.02
C SER A 143 -15.87 4.34 -20.55
N MET A 144 -16.82 3.77 -19.80
CA MET A 144 -18.23 3.79 -20.16
C MET A 144 -18.79 5.21 -20.19
N ILE A 145 -18.46 6.03 -19.18
CA ILE A 145 -18.87 7.44 -19.16
C ILE A 145 -18.35 8.17 -20.40
N PHE A 146 -17.05 8.08 -20.71
CA PHE A 146 -16.50 8.73 -21.91
C PHE A 146 -17.05 8.18 -23.22
N ALA A 147 -17.40 6.90 -23.29
CA ALA A 147 -18.01 6.31 -24.49
C ALA A 147 -19.43 6.84 -24.71
N VAL A 148 -20.23 6.94 -23.64
CA VAL A 148 -21.58 7.51 -23.68
C VAL A 148 -21.54 8.98 -24.12
N TYR A 149 -20.73 9.81 -23.45
CA TYR A 149 -20.60 11.23 -23.80
C TYR A 149 -19.99 11.45 -25.20
N GLY A 150 -18.96 10.67 -25.56
CA GLY A 150 -18.33 10.75 -26.88
C GLY A 150 -19.28 10.34 -28.02
N GLY A 151 -20.19 9.39 -27.76
CA GLY A 151 -21.25 8.99 -28.69
C GLY A 151 -22.37 10.02 -28.82
N LEU A 152 -22.90 10.51 -27.70
CA LEU A 152 -24.03 11.46 -27.66
C LEU A 152 -23.68 12.81 -28.31
N VAL A 153 -22.54 13.42 -27.92
CA VAL A 153 -22.12 14.73 -28.44
C VAL A 153 -21.77 14.66 -29.93
N GLY A 154 -21.18 13.54 -30.36
CA GLY A 154 -20.85 13.32 -31.77
C GLY A 154 -22.07 13.16 -32.68
N SER A 155 -23.16 12.59 -32.16
CA SER A 155 -24.40 12.38 -32.90
C SER A 155 -25.16 13.69 -33.11
N GLN A 156 -25.21 14.56 -32.09
CA GLN A 156 -25.82 15.89 -32.13
C GLN A 156 -25.19 16.77 -33.22
N LYS A 157 -23.85 16.88 -33.24
CA LYS A 157 -23.13 17.64 -34.29
C LYS A 157 -23.37 17.13 -35.70
N LYS A 158 -23.65 15.84 -35.89
CA LYS A 158 -23.91 15.28 -37.23
C LYS A 158 -25.33 15.58 -37.70
N LYS A 159 -26.31 15.59 -36.80
CA LYS A 159 -27.68 16.02 -37.10
C LYS A 159 -27.72 17.50 -37.48
N GLU A 160 -27.11 18.36 -36.68
CA GLU A 160 -27.07 19.81 -36.91
C GLU A 160 -26.42 20.17 -38.26
N LYS A 161 -25.34 19.47 -38.64
CA LYS A 161 -24.68 19.68 -39.94
C LYS A 161 -25.51 19.21 -41.14
N ASN A 162 -26.38 18.22 -40.96
CA ASN A 162 -27.25 17.74 -42.03
C ASN A 162 -28.48 18.63 -42.20
N GLU A 163 -28.99 19.23 -41.11
CA GLU A 163 -30.09 20.20 -41.13
C GLU A 163 -29.64 21.57 -41.66
N ALA A 164 -28.37 21.95 -41.49
CA ALA A 164 -27.83 23.21 -42.03
C ALA A 164 -27.45 23.16 -43.53
N VAL A 165 -27.55 21.99 -44.18
CA VAL A 165 -27.16 21.76 -45.59
C VAL A 165 -28.35 21.30 -46.44
N GLY A 166 -29.51 21.03 -45.83
CA GLY A 166 -30.78 20.76 -46.51
C GLY A 166 -31.66 21.99 -46.57
#